data_AF-A0A554KD01-F1
#
_entry.id   AF-A0A554KD01-F1
#
_cell.length_a   1.000
_cell.length_b   1.000
_cell.length_c   1.000
_cell.angle_alpha   90.00
_cell.angle_beta   90.00
_cell.angle_gamma   90.00
#
_symmetry.space_group_name_H-M   'P 1'
#
loop_
_entity.id
_entity.type
_entity.pdbx_description
1 polymer ?
#
loop_
_entity_poly.entity_id
_entity_poly.type
_entity_poly.pdbx_seq_one_letter_code
_entity_poly.pdbx_strand_id
1 'polypeptide(L)' 'MNTITIPKKIAQKGDLVLIPLKEYEELRGLKRVREFAPSAAQKKALVRAEKNLKRRKTLSYNELVSKLGFTS' A
#
# COMPACT_ATOMS: atom_id res chain seq x y z
N MET A 1 5.07 -31.08 -22.88
CA MET A 1 3.75 -30.55 -22.48
C MET A 1 3.48 -31.09 -21.09
N ASN A 2 3.50 -30.24 -20.06
CA ASN A 2 3.38 -30.70 -18.67
C ASN A 2 1.90 -30.80 -18.29
N THR A 3 1.45 -32.01 -17.99
CA THR A 3 0.09 -32.29 -17.52
C THR A 3 0.05 -32.11 -16.01
N ILE A 4 -0.75 -31.15 -15.53
CA ILE A 4 -0.94 -30.93 -14.08
C ILE A 4 -2.28 -31.54 -13.70
N THR A 5 -2.23 -32.60 -12.88
CA THR A 5 -3.43 -33.31 -12.42
C THR A 5 -3.84 -32.80 -11.04
N ILE A 6 -5.05 -32.28 -10.93
CA ILE A 6 -5.58 -31.75 -9.67
C ILE A 6 -6.62 -32.71 -9.10
N PRO A 7 -6.47 -33.18 -7.85
CA PRO A 7 -7.48 -34.01 -7.19
C PRO A 7 -8.85 -33.33 -7.09
N LYS A 8 -9.92 -34.04 -7.49
CA LYS A 8 -11.32 -33.53 -7.42
C LYS A 8 -11.72 -33.02 -6.04
N LYS A 9 -11.17 -33.60 -4.96
CA LYS A 9 -11.45 -33.18 -3.59
C LYS A 9 -11.05 -31.73 -3.30
N ILE A 10 -10.00 -31.23 -3.96
CA ILE A 10 -9.48 -29.87 -3.76
C ILE A 10 -10.32 -28.85 -4.54
N ALA A 11 -10.81 -29.24 -5.73
CA ALA A 11 -11.64 -28.39 -6.59
C ALA A 11 -13.09 -28.19 -6.11
N GLN A 12 -13.51 -28.85 -5.03
CA GLN A 12 -14.90 -28.78 -4.52
C GLN A 12 -15.21 -27.49 -3.74
N LYS A 13 -14.19 -26.74 -3.31
CA LYS A 13 -14.35 -25.61 -2.36
C LYS A 13 -14.48 -24.23 -3.04
N GLY A 14 -14.77 -24.19 -4.35
CA GLY A 14 -14.90 -22.96 -5.14
C GLY A 14 -13.86 -22.88 -6.25
N ASP A 15 -13.49 -21.66 -6.65
CA ASP A 15 -12.55 -21.43 -7.73
C ASP A 15 -11.12 -21.80 -7.33
N LEU A 16 -10.43 -22.53 -8.21
CA LEU A 16 -9.05 -22.96 -8.02
C LEU A 16 -8.14 -22.21 -8.98
N VAL A 17 -7.11 -21.56 -8.44
CA VAL A 17 -6.10 -20.83 -9.21
C VAL A 17 -4.74 -21.47 -8.98
N LEU A 18 -4.00 -21.70 -10.07
CA LEU A 18 -2.63 -22.21 -10.01
C LEU A 18 -1.68 -21.02 -10.13
N ILE A 19 -0.85 -20.80 -9.11
CA ILE A 19 0.15 -19.73 -9.10
C ILE A 19 1.54 -20.29 -8.73
N PRO A 20 2.62 -19.66 -9.20
CA PRO A 20 3.97 -19.97 -8.75
C PRO A 20 4.12 -19.79 -7.24
N LEU A 21 4.98 -20.61 -6.62
CA LEU A 21 5.21 -20.57 -5.18
C LEU A 21 5.66 -19.18 -4.70
N LYS A 22 6.56 -18.53 -5.45
CA LYS A 22 7.07 -17.20 -5.11
C LYS A 22 5.93 -16.17 -5.03
N GLU A 23 5.01 -16.19 -5.98
CA GLU A 23 3.86 -15.28 -6.01
C GLU A 23 2.88 -15.57 -4.87
N TYR A 24 2.68 -16.85 -4.53
CA TYR A 24 1.87 -17.24 -3.37
C TYR A 24 2.44 -16.68 -2.06
N GLU A 25 3.75 -16.72 -1.86
CA GLU A 25 4.40 -16.19 -0.66
C GLU A 25 4.26 -14.66 -0.56
N GLU A 26 4.40 -13.96 -1.68
CA GLU A 26 4.19 -12.50 -1.75
C GLU A 26 2.74 -12.13 -1.41
N LEU A 27 1.75 -12.84 -1.98
CA LEU A 27 0.32 -12.64 -1.69
C LEU A 27 -0.05 -13.01 -0.25
N ARG A 28 0.61 -14.01 0.33
CA ARG A 28 0.43 -14.38 1.74
C ARG A 28 0.97 -13.32 2.69
N GLY A 29 2.04 -12.62 2.30
CA GLY A 29 2.63 -11.52 3.07
C GLY A 29 1.87 -10.20 2.99
N LEU A 30 0.94 -10.06 2.04
CA LEU A 30 0.08 -8.88 1.90
C LEU A 30 -0.84 -8.75 3.11
N LYS A 31 -0.39 -7.98 4.10
CA LYS A 31 -1.25 -7.52 5.19
C LYS A 31 -2.35 -6.66 4.59
N ARG A 32 -3.60 -6.86 5.03
CA ARG A 32 -4.68 -5.90 4.81
C ARG A 32 -4.29 -4.60 5.51
N VAL A 33 -3.63 -3.71 4.78
CA VAL A 33 -3.39 -2.35 5.24
C VAL A 33 -4.76 -1.68 5.28
N ARG A 34 -5.11 -1.05 6.40
CA ARG A 34 -6.30 -0.20 6.43
C ARG A 34 -6.12 0.88 5.38
N GLU A 35 -6.96 0.85 4.35
CA GLU A 35 -7.03 1.94 3.39
C GLU A 35 -7.40 3.22 4.14
N PHE A 36 -6.56 4.24 3.98
CA PHE A 36 -6.80 5.53 4.59
C PHE A 36 -7.96 6.20 3.85
N ALA A 37 -9.07 6.47 4.54
CA ALA A 37 -10.20 7.21 4.02
C ALA A 37 -10.06 8.70 4.40
N PRO A 38 -9.54 9.57 3.51
CA PRO A 38 -9.28 10.96 3.86
C PRO A 38 -10.58 11.75 4.02
N SER A 39 -10.61 12.60 5.05
CA SER A 39 -11.64 13.63 5.19
C SER A 39 -11.51 14.72 4.12
N ALA A 40 -12.55 15.54 3.94
CA ALA A 40 -12.51 16.64 2.97
C ALA A 40 -11.37 17.64 3.24
N ALA A 41 -11.04 17.89 4.52
CA ALA A 41 -9.92 18.74 4.91
C ALA A 41 -8.57 18.10 4.52
N GLN A 42 -8.42 16.79 4.72
CA GLN A 42 -7.20 16.07 4.36
C GLN A 42 -6.99 16.02 2.84
N LYS A 43 -8.06 15.85 2.05
CA LYS A 43 -7.99 15.95 0.58
C LYS A 43 -7.49 17.33 0.13
N LYS A 44 -8.02 18.41 0.72
CA LYS A 44 -7.57 19.78 0.43
C LYS A 44 -6.10 20.00 0.84
N ALA A 45 -5.69 19.46 1.99
CA ALA A 45 -4.32 19.52 2.45
C ALA A 45 -3.35 18.82 1.48
N LEU A 46 -3.74 17.66 0.94
CA LEU A 46 -2.96 16.92 -0.04
C LEU A 46 -2.77 17.70 -1.34
N VAL A 47 -3.84 18.28 -1.89
CA VAL A 47 -3.75 19.16 -3.07
C VAL A 47 -2.82 20.36 -2.81
N ARG A 48 -2.86 20.92 -1.60
CA ARG A 48 -1.94 22.01 -1.22
C ARG A 48 -0.49 21.52 -1.13
N ALA A 49 -0.27 20.33 -0.57
CA ALA A 49 1.05 19.72 -0.47
C ALA A 49 1.66 19.48 -1.85
N GLU A 50 0.89 18.95 -2.81
CA GLU A 50 1.34 18.77 -4.20
C GLU A 50 1.72 20.08 -4.87
N LYS A 51 0.90 21.13 -4.70
CA LYS A 51 1.20 22.48 -5.22
C LYS A 51 2.47 23.06 -4.61
N ASN A 52 2.68 22.86 -3.31
CA ASN A 52 3.89 23.29 -2.62
C ASN A 52 5.13 22.53 -3.13
N LEU A 53 5.02 21.21 -3.30
CA LEU A 53 6.10 20.38 -3.83
C LEU A 53 6.53 20.80 -5.24
N LYS A 54 5.56 21.02 -6.15
CA LYS A 54 5.83 21.54 -7.50
C LYS A 54 6.56 22.88 -7.49
N ARG A 55 6.29 23.71 -6.48
CA ARG A 55 6.94 25.02 -6.27
C ARG A 55 8.23 24.94 -5.44
N ARG A 56 8.72 23.73 -5.16
CA ARG A 56 9.89 23.47 -4.29
C ARG A 56 9.75 24.10 -2.89
N LYS A 57 8.52 24.29 -2.41
CA LYS A 57 8.22 24.78 -1.07
C LYS A 57 8.10 23.60 -0.12
N THR A 58 9.24 23.00 0.19
CA THR A 58 9.36 21.92 1.18
C THR A 58 9.96 22.46 2.48
N LEU A 59 9.77 21.74 3.58
CA LEU A 59 10.49 22.02 4.82
C LEU A 59 11.78 21.20 4.81
N SER A 60 12.90 21.83 5.16
CA SER A 60 14.10 21.09 5.55
C SER A 60 13.88 20.36 6.87
N TYR A 61 14.74 19.39 7.19
CA TYR A 61 14.63 18.61 8.42
C TYR A 61 14.59 19.49 9.68
N ASN A 62 15.49 20.49 9.77
CA ASN A 62 15.56 21.38 10.92
C ASN A 62 14.29 22.25 11.05
N GLU A 63 13.77 22.75 9.93
CA GLU A 63 12.51 23.50 9.93
C GLU A 63 11.32 22.63 10.31
N LEU A 64 11.33 21.36 9.93
CA LEU A 64 10.29 20.40 10.29
C LEU A 64 10.31 20.11 11.80
N VAL A 65 11.50 19.84 12.36
CA VAL A 65 11.68 19.59 13.81
C VAL A 65 11.25 20.81 14.63
N SER A 66 11.66 22.01 14.23
CA SER A 66 11.31 23.25 14.92
C SER A 66 9.81 23.58 14.82
N LYS A 67 9.20 23.46 13.63
CA LYS A 67 7.78 23.83 13.42
C LYS A 67 6.79 22.84 14.02
N LEU A 68 7.16 21.57 14.12
CA LEU A 68 6.31 20.52 14.68
C LEU A 68 6.58 20.27 16.17
N GLY A 69 7.54 20.99 16.77
CA GLY A 69 7.85 20.88 18.20
C GLY A 69 8.53 19.56 18.58
N PHE A 70 9.28 18.94 17.66
CA PHE A 70 10.07 17.74 17.96
C PHE A 70 11.42 18.04 18.64
N THR A 71 11.65 19.30 19.07
CA THR A 71 12.82 19.68 19.85
C THR A 71 12.76 19.01 21.22
N SER A 72 13.60 18.00 21.42
CA SER A 72 13.90 17.45 22.75
C SER A 72 14.63 18.47 23.60
#